data_AF-A0A5E4HT32-F1
#
_entry.id   AF-A0A5E4HT32-F1
#
_cell.length_a   1.000
_cell.length_b   1.000
_cell.length_c   1.000
_cell.angle_alpha   90.00
_cell.angle_beta   90.00
_cell.angle_gamma   90.00
#
_symmetry.space_group_name_H-M   'P 1'
#
loop_
_entity.id
_entity.type
_entity.pdbx_description
1 polymer ?
#
loop_
_entity_poly.entity_id
_entity_poly.type
_entity_poly.pdbx_seq_one_letter_code
_entity_poly.pdbx_strand_id
1 'polypeptide(L)'
;MRREPNSVGEETKQEEFEPYGPYKVEVSIKPGGRRIEEQEVGSFCNAPCMDVVSGSRGCYIFCMKVSNTMLPGYIGKATKDFKSEIFSPHKLDIYNSVLTDYERKYKPFILFLIPKKRKGKTNKKAIDELETYLINNASEVNPRLRNKRKIRKPSRWVIKGISSQIHGVPKKELRELKRLIGKA
;
A
#
# COMPACT_ATOMS: atom_id res chain seq x y z
N MET A 1 -26.73 -47.98 -6.91
CA MET A 1 -26.42 -47.20 -5.69
C MET A 1 -25.17 -46.35 -5.98
N ARG A 2 -25.35 -45.15 -6.56
CA ARG A 2 -24.27 -44.18 -6.80
C ARG A 2 -24.35 -43.13 -5.70
N ARG A 3 -23.29 -42.97 -4.90
CA ARG A 3 -23.17 -41.86 -3.95
C ARG A 3 -22.73 -40.63 -4.74
N GLU A 4 -23.55 -39.59 -4.71
CA GLU A 4 -23.14 -38.26 -5.17
C GLU A 4 -22.14 -37.66 -4.17
N PRO A 5 -21.09 -36.96 -4.63
CA PRO A 5 -20.18 -36.28 -3.72
C PRO A 5 -20.81 -34.96 -3.24
N ASN A 6 -21.06 -34.88 -1.94
CA ASN A 6 -21.24 -33.61 -1.22
C ASN A 6 -19.98 -32.75 -1.40
N SER A 7 -20.06 -31.67 -2.18
CA SER A 7 -19.13 -30.55 -2.08
C SER A 7 -19.87 -29.31 -1.60
N VAL A 8 -20.21 -29.30 -0.31
CA VAL A 8 -20.52 -28.05 0.40
C VAL A 8 -19.19 -27.32 0.52
N GLY A 9 -18.97 -26.33 -0.34
CA GLY A 9 -17.83 -25.42 -0.21
C GLY A 9 -17.93 -24.72 1.13
N GLU A 10 -16.93 -24.90 1.99
CA GLU A 10 -16.76 -24.06 3.18
C GLU A 10 -16.69 -22.60 2.72
N GLU A 11 -17.71 -21.80 3.06
CA GLU A 11 -17.65 -20.34 2.91
C GLU A 11 -16.51 -19.83 3.80
N THR A 12 -15.33 -19.65 3.22
CA THR A 12 -14.23 -18.95 3.88
C THR A 12 -14.69 -17.54 4.22
N LYS A 13 -14.90 -17.28 5.51
CA LYS A 13 -15.29 -15.98 6.03
C LYS A 13 -14.29 -14.91 5.56
N GLN A 14 -14.74 -14.05 4.65
CA GLN A 14 -13.89 -13.01 4.07
C GLN A 14 -13.54 -11.94 5.10
N GLU A 15 -12.27 -11.54 5.18
CA GLU A 15 -11.81 -10.42 6.00
C GLU A 15 -11.92 -9.12 5.21
N GLU A 16 -12.53 -8.09 5.80
CA GLU A 16 -12.69 -6.77 5.21
C GLU A 16 -11.65 -5.81 5.77
N PHE A 17 -11.04 -5.01 4.90
CA PHE A 17 -10.08 -3.96 5.28
C PHE A 17 -10.57 -2.60 4.78
N GLU A 18 -10.56 -1.61 5.67
CA GLU A 18 -10.97 -0.24 5.39
C GLU A 18 -9.74 0.66 5.17
N PRO A 19 -9.74 1.49 4.11
CA PRO A 19 -8.65 2.42 3.84
C PRO A 19 -8.76 3.70 4.68
N TYR A 20 -7.62 4.19 5.16
CA TYR A 20 -7.49 5.46 5.88
C TYR A 20 -6.38 6.31 5.27
N GLY A 21 -6.60 7.62 5.16
CA GLY A 21 -5.73 8.58 4.48
C GLY A 21 -6.32 9.05 3.14
N PRO A 22 -5.52 9.67 2.26
CA PRO A 22 -4.07 9.87 2.36
C PRO A 22 -3.68 10.88 3.46
N TYR A 23 -2.75 10.50 4.33
CA TYR A 23 -2.21 11.40 5.35
C TYR A 23 -0.85 11.94 4.95
N LYS A 24 -0.75 13.26 4.82
CA LYS A 24 0.49 13.94 4.42
C LYS A 24 1.58 13.70 5.47
N VAL A 25 2.80 13.47 5.00
CA VAL A 25 4.00 13.50 5.84
C VAL A 25 4.82 14.71 5.44
N GLU A 26 5.23 15.52 6.42
CA GLU A 26 6.12 16.65 6.14
C GLU A 26 7.55 16.16 5.88
N VAL A 27 8.34 17.00 5.21
CA VAL A 27 9.76 16.76 4.96
C VAL A 27 10.54 18.03 5.21
N SER A 28 11.71 17.90 5.81
CA SER A 28 12.70 18.97 5.85
C SER A 28 13.52 18.96 4.56
N ILE A 29 13.98 20.15 4.15
CA ILE A 29 14.90 20.32 3.02
C ILE A 29 16.28 20.56 3.62
N LYS A 30 17.23 19.66 3.33
CA LYS A 30 18.62 19.77 3.79
C LYS A 30 19.60 19.62 2.61
N PRO A 31 20.89 19.96 2.79
CA PRO A 31 21.93 19.56 1.85
C PRO A 31 21.86 18.04 1.61
N GLY A 32 21.64 17.62 0.35
CA GLY A 32 21.39 16.22 -0.01
C GLY A 32 19.92 15.86 -0.27
N GLY A 33 18.98 16.81 -0.14
CA GLY A 33 17.60 16.65 -0.59
C GLY A 33 16.56 16.71 0.52
N ARG A 34 15.34 16.22 0.22
CA ARG A 34 14.24 16.18 1.17
C ARG A 34 14.29 14.90 1.99
N ARG A 35 14.10 15.02 3.31
CA ARG A 35 14.10 13.87 4.23
C ARG A 35 13.00 14.02 5.28
N ILE A 36 12.53 12.90 5.79
CA ILE A 36 11.69 12.78 6.98
C ILE A 36 12.66 12.48 8.13
N GLU A 37 12.73 13.36 9.11
CA GLU A 37 13.54 13.17 10.32
C GLU A 37 12.64 12.99 11.54
N GLU A 38 13.28 12.87 12.71
CA GLU A 38 12.59 12.63 13.98
C GLU A 38 11.53 13.70 14.28
N GLN A 39 11.79 14.97 13.94
CA GLN A 39 10.83 16.05 14.12
C GLN A 39 9.58 15.86 13.25
N GLU A 40 9.72 15.52 11.96
CA GLU A 40 8.58 15.26 11.09
C GLU A 40 7.83 13.97 11.49
N VAL A 41 8.55 12.94 11.94
CA VAL A 41 7.94 11.73 12.52
C VAL A 41 7.12 12.09 13.75
N GLY A 42 7.67 12.87 14.67
CA GLY A 42 6.97 13.33 15.87
C GLY A 42 5.73 14.14 15.52
N SER A 43 5.84 15.08 14.58
CA SER A 43 4.73 15.88 14.09
C SER A 43 3.62 15.01 13.49
N PHE A 44 3.97 14.03 12.66
CA PHE A 44 3.01 13.11 12.07
C PHE A 44 2.34 12.22 13.13
N CYS A 45 3.11 11.63 14.03
CA CYS A 45 2.62 10.74 15.08
C CYS A 45 1.70 11.44 16.10
N ASN A 46 1.82 12.76 16.25
CA ASN A 46 0.99 13.59 17.12
C ASN A 46 -0.14 14.32 16.37
N ALA A 47 -0.27 14.13 15.05
CA ALA A 47 -1.33 14.75 14.27
C ALA A 47 -2.69 14.05 14.55
N PRO A 48 -3.82 14.78 14.49
CA PRO A 48 -5.15 14.21 14.77
C PRO A 48 -5.52 13.00 13.89
N CYS A 49 -4.96 12.90 12.69
CA CYS A 49 -5.17 11.73 11.84
C CYS A 49 -4.65 10.43 12.48
N MET A 50 -3.65 10.51 13.35
CA MET A 50 -3.08 9.35 14.03
C MET A 50 -3.91 8.89 15.23
N ASP A 51 -4.81 9.71 15.77
CA ASP A 51 -5.69 9.29 16.87
C ASP A 51 -6.58 8.11 16.49
N VAL A 52 -6.98 8.04 15.22
CA VAL A 52 -7.84 6.97 14.68
C VAL A 52 -7.06 5.70 14.39
N VAL A 53 -5.83 5.82 13.86
CA VAL A 53 -5.11 4.69 13.28
C VAL A 53 -3.95 4.19 14.14
N SER A 54 -3.36 5.00 15.01
CA SER A 54 -2.11 4.71 15.73
C SER A 54 -2.10 3.35 16.44
N GLY A 55 -3.15 3.03 17.20
CA GLY A 55 -3.30 1.78 17.95
C GLY A 55 -3.81 0.59 17.14
N SER A 56 -4.06 0.78 15.84
CA SER A 56 -4.58 -0.27 14.96
C SER A 56 -3.47 -1.12 14.36
N ARG A 57 -3.86 -2.29 13.84
CA ARG A 57 -3.01 -3.23 13.11
C ARG A 57 -3.47 -3.29 11.66
N GLY A 58 -2.60 -3.67 10.74
CA GLY A 58 -2.98 -3.79 9.33
C GLY A 58 -1.80 -3.57 8.41
N CYS A 59 -2.08 -3.08 7.20
CA CYS A 59 -1.06 -2.70 6.24
C CYS A 59 -0.92 -1.18 6.15
N TYR A 60 0.26 -0.70 5.80
CA TYR A 60 0.53 0.70 5.48
C TYR A 60 1.32 0.79 4.18
N ILE A 61 1.13 1.90 3.46
CA ILE A 61 1.78 2.17 2.19
C ILE A 61 2.47 3.53 2.31
N PHE A 62 3.79 3.54 2.12
CA PHE A 62 4.54 4.76 1.91
C PHE A 62 4.38 5.19 0.46
N CYS A 63 3.82 6.36 0.26
CA CYS A 63 3.47 6.88 -1.05
C CYS A 63 4.09 8.24 -1.28
N MET A 64 4.13 8.60 -2.56
CA MET A 64 4.45 9.95 -3.00
C MET A 64 3.48 10.39 -4.07
N LYS A 65 3.07 11.66 -4.01
CA LYS A 65 2.31 12.30 -5.08
C LYS A 65 3.29 13.10 -5.95
N VAL A 66 3.43 12.70 -7.22
CA VAL A 66 4.23 13.39 -8.24
C VAL A 66 3.27 13.98 -9.26
N SER A 67 3.14 15.31 -9.29
CA SER A 67 2.13 16.00 -10.09
C SER A 67 0.73 15.42 -9.80
N ASN A 68 0.05 14.84 -10.81
CA ASN A 68 -1.27 14.23 -10.71
C ASN A 68 -1.23 12.70 -10.47
N THR A 69 -0.05 12.12 -10.26
CA THR A 69 0.11 10.67 -10.06
C THR A 69 0.45 10.35 -8.61
N MET A 70 -0.19 9.31 -8.06
CA MET A 70 0.18 8.71 -6.78
C MET A 70 1.00 7.45 -7.03
N LEU A 71 2.16 7.32 -6.39
CA LEU A 71 3.06 6.20 -6.55
C LEU A 71 3.33 5.53 -5.20
N PRO A 72 3.12 4.20 -5.08
CA PRO A 72 3.56 3.45 -3.91
C PRO A 72 5.08 3.27 -3.96
N GLY A 73 5.77 3.57 -2.87
CA GLY A 73 7.22 3.37 -2.73
C GLY A 73 7.58 2.15 -1.89
N TYR A 74 6.76 1.84 -0.88
CA TYR A 74 6.94 0.69 0.00
C TYR A 74 5.63 0.28 0.64
N ILE A 75 5.39 -1.03 0.80
CA ILE A 75 4.29 -1.59 1.57
C ILE A 75 4.85 -2.35 2.75
N GLY A 76 4.29 -2.10 3.93
CA GLY A 76 4.57 -2.87 5.13
C GLY A 76 3.28 -3.25 5.85
N LYS A 77 3.44 -4.09 6.86
CA LYS A 77 2.40 -4.41 7.83
C LYS A 77 2.82 -4.03 9.24
N ALA A 78 1.83 -3.78 10.08
CA ALA A 78 1.97 -3.66 11.53
C ALA A 78 1.11 -4.74 12.20
N THR A 79 1.72 -5.55 13.06
CA THR A 79 1.04 -6.64 13.77
C THR A 79 0.86 -6.39 15.27
N LYS A 80 1.55 -5.37 15.80
CA LYS A 80 1.42 -4.85 17.16
C LYS A 80 0.52 -3.60 17.12
N ASP A 81 1.01 -2.54 16.50
CA ASP A 81 0.30 -1.27 16.28
C ASP A 81 1.08 -0.42 15.25
N PHE A 82 0.40 0.48 14.54
CA PHE A 82 1.08 1.32 13.55
C PHE A 82 2.09 2.27 14.20
N LYS A 83 1.75 2.90 15.33
CA LYS A 83 2.62 3.90 15.98
C LYS A 83 4.04 3.41 16.24
N SER A 84 4.20 2.17 16.68
CA SER A 84 5.51 1.59 17.01
C SER A 84 6.25 1.00 15.81
N GLU A 85 5.54 0.62 14.74
CA GLU A 85 6.14 -0.12 13.62
C GLU A 85 6.44 0.73 12.39
N ILE A 86 5.58 1.72 12.07
CA ILE A 86 5.65 2.43 10.77
C ILE A 86 6.93 3.26 10.63
N PHE A 87 7.41 3.91 11.69
CA PHE A 87 8.64 4.72 11.66
C PHE A 87 9.78 4.10 12.46
N SER A 88 9.79 2.78 12.62
CA SER A 88 11.00 2.11 13.09
C SER A 88 12.20 2.48 12.21
N PRO A 89 13.43 2.55 12.75
CA PRO A 89 14.58 3.13 12.03
C PRO A 89 14.75 2.58 10.61
N HIS A 90 14.65 1.26 10.46
CA HIS A 90 14.74 0.59 9.16
C HIS A 90 13.62 0.99 8.18
N LYS A 91 12.40 1.26 8.64
CA LYS A 91 11.28 1.69 7.79
C LYS A 91 11.42 3.15 7.41
N LEU A 92 11.88 4.00 8.34
CA LEU A 92 12.18 5.39 8.06
C LEU A 92 13.29 5.51 7.01
N ASP A 93 14.34 4.69 7.10
CA ASP A 93 15.39 4.61 6.09
C ASP A 93 14.85 4.18 4.72
N ILE A 94 13.96 3.18 4.68
CA ILE A 94 13.30 2.78 3.43
C ILE A 94 12.49 3.95 2.88
N TYR A 95 11.69 4.64 3.69
CA TYR A 95 10.88 5.75 3.21
C TYR A 95 11.77 6.88 2.67
N ASN A 96 12.78 7.29 3.42
CA ASN A 96 13.75 8.28 2.95
C ASN A 96 14.43 7.84 1.64
N SER A 97 14.80 6.57 1.52
CA SER A 97 15.37 6.04 0.28
C SER A 97 14.40 6.09 -0.91
N VAL A 98 13.09 5.91 -0.67
CA VAL A 98 12.06 6.09 -1.71
C VAL A 98 12.06 7.55 -2.14
N LEU A 99 12.12 8.48 -1.19
CA LEU A 99 11.99 9.91 -1.45
C LEU A 99 13.23 10.50 -2.13
N THR A 100 14.44 10.02 -1.81
CA THR A 100 15.70 10.50 -2.39
C THR A 100 15.89 10.05 -3.84
N ASP A 101 15.31 8.92 -4.25
CA ASP A 101 15.42 8.38 -5.61
C ASP A 101 14.62 9.17 -6.67
N TYR A 102 13.85 10.19 -6.23
CA TYR A 102 13.02 11.00 -7.12
C TYR A 102 13.53 12.44 -7.21
N GLU A 103 14.01 12.80 -8.40
CA GLU A 103 14.51 14.15 -8.71
C GLU A 103 13.39 15.21 -8.81
N ARG A 104 12.16 14.77 -9.11
CA ARG A 104 11.01 15.67 -9.32
C ARG A 104 10.40 16.12 -8.00
N LYS A 105 9.71 17.26 -8.01
CA LYS A 105 8.91 17.70 -6.87
C LYS A 105 7.80 16.69 -6.56
N TYR A 106 7.79 16.20 -5.32
CA TYR A 106 6.75 15.31 -4.79
C TYR A 106 6.16 15.81 -3.47
N LYS A 107 5.08 15.16 -3.02
CA LYS A 107 4.53 15.27 -1.67
C LYS A 107 4.40 13.86 -1.06
N PRO A 108 5.10 13.53 0.04
CA PRO A 108 4.96 12.23 0.68
C PRO A 108 3.64 12.12 1.45
N PHE A 109 3.09 10.91 1.48
CA PHE A 109 1.89 10.60 2.26
C PHE A 109 1.82 9.10 2.59
N ILE A 110 1.03 8.75 3.60
CA ILE A 110 0.81 7.36 4.02
C ILE A 110 -0.67 7.01 3.83
N LEU A 111 -0.92 5.79 3.36
CA LEU A 111 -2.23 5.14 3.41
C LEU A 111 -2.18 3.97 4.38
N PHE A 112 -3.25 3.76 5.12
CA PHE A 112 -3.42 2.61 6.01
C PHE A 112 -4.59 1.75 5.54
N LEU A 113 -4.48 0.45 5.73
CA LEU A 113 -5.56 -0.51 5.51
C LEU A 113 -5.75 -1.30 6.79
N ILE A 114 -6.91 -1.12 7.43
CA ILE A 114 -7.20 -1.59 8.78
C ILE A 114 -8.31 -2.63 8.69
N PRO A 115 -8.17 -3.82 9.30
CA PRO A 115 -9.24 -4.80 9.31
C PRO A 115 -10.44 -4.23 10.07
N LYS A 116 -11.64 -4.41 9.51
CA LYS A 116 -12.88 -4.02 10.16
C LYS A 116 -12.99 -4.69 11.52
N LYS A 117 -13.39 -3.93 12.55
CA LYS A 117 -13.49 -4.45 13.92
C LYS A 117 -14.44 -5.64 13.96
N ARG A 118 -13.92 -6.78 14.42
CA ARG A 118 -14.68 -8.02 14.67
C ARG A 118 -14.35 -8.52 16.07
N LYS A 119 -15.27 -9.27 16.67
CA LYS A 119 -15.02 -9.93 17.96
C LYS A 119 -13.84 -10.91 17.80
N GLY A 120 -12.86 -10.82 18.69
CA GLY A 120 -11.71 -11.74 18.73
C GLY A 120 -10.36 -11.08 18.37
N LYS A 121 -9.33 -11.91 18.26
CA LYS A 121 -7.97 -11.47 17.93
C LYS A 121 -7.87 -11.12 16.45
N THR A 122 -7.11 -10.07 16.14
CA THR A 122 -6.80 -9.70 14.76
C THR A 122 -6.14 -10.86 14.00
N ASN A 123 -6.67 -11.18 12.82
CA ASN A 123 -6.16 -12.24 11.97
C ASN A 123 -4.83 -11.82 11.30
N LYS A 124 -3.71 -12.25 11.88
CA LYS A 124 -2.36 -11.94 11.37
C LYS A 124 -2.09 -12.53 9.98
N LYS A 125 -2.71 -13.68 9.66
CA LYS A 125 -2.57 -14.33 8.35
C LYS A 125 -3.23 -13.48 7.27
N ALA A 126 -4.45 -12.99 7.52
CA ALA A 126 -5.14 -12.10 6.59
C ALA A 126 -4.35 -10.79 6.32
N ILE A 127 -3.71 -10.21 7.35
CA ILE A 127 -2.82 -9.05 7.16
C ILE A 127 -1.62 -9.40 6.28
N ASP A 128 -1.02 -10.59 6.47
CA ASP A 128 0.12 -11.04 5.66
C ASP A 128 -0.25 -11.29 4.19
N GLU A 129 -1.43 -11.87 3.96
CA GLU A 129 -2.00 -12.10 2.63
C GLU A 129 -2.33 -10.78 1.95
N LEU A 130 -2.93 -9.82 2.67
CA LEU A 130 -3.17 -8.47 2.16
C LEU A 130 -1.86 -7.76 1.80
N GLU A 131 -0.85 -7.80 2.67
CA GLU A 131 0.47 -7.21 2.41
C GLU A 131 1.05 -7.79 1.11
N THR A 132 1.00 -9.11 0.96
CA THR A 132 1.48 -9.82 -0.24
C THR A 132 0.71 -9.39 -1.48
N TYR A 133 -0.62 -9.29 -1.38
CA TYR A 133 -1.47 -8.84 -2.47
C TYR A 133 -1.12 -7.40 -2.89
N LEU A 134 -0.99 -6.47 -1.94
CA LEU A 134 -0.65 -5.08 -2.20
C LEU A 134 0.75 -4.93 -2.82
N ILE A 135 1.74 -5.67 -2.33
CA ILE A 135 3.11 -5.67 -2.89
C ILE A 135 3.09 -6.05 -4.37
N ASN A 136 2.37 -7.12 -4.72
CA ASN A 136 2.30 -7.58 -6.11
C ASN A 136 1.64 -6.53 -7.02
N ASN A 137 0.49 -6.00 -6.63
CA ASN A 137 -0.18 -4.95 -7.41
C ASN A 137 0.68 -3.67 -7.51
N ALA A 138 1.32 -3.25 -6.43
CA ALA A 138 2.16 -2.07 -6.43
C ALA A 138 3.42 -2.22 -7.30
N SER A 139 3.99 -3.44 -7.37
CA SER A 139 5.16 -3.71 -8.21
C SER A 139 4.86 -3.61 -9.71
N GLU A 140 3.63 -3.85 -10.12
CA GLU A 140 3.17 -3.65 -11.50
C GLU A 140 3.02 -2.16 -11.85
N VAL A 141 2.65 -1.33 -10.86
CA VAL A 141 2.46 0.12 -11.03
C VAL A 141 3.77 0.89 -10.92
N ASN A 142 4.61 0.56 -9.93
CA ASN A 142 5.89 1.21 -9.70
C ASN A 142 7.04 0.18 -9.69
N PRO A 143 7.78 0.02 -10.80
CA PRO A 143 8.94 -0.86 -10.86
C PRO A 143 10.05 -0.52 -9.87
N ARG A 144 10.04 0.70 -9.29
CA ARG A 144 11.00 1.16 -8.27
C ARG A 144 10.54 0.85 -6.84
N LEU A 145 9.52 0.01 -6.66
CA LEU A 145 9.03 -0.38 -5.33
C LEU A 145 10.17 -0.99 -4.49
N ARG A 146 10.32 -0.53 -3.24
CA ARG A 146 11.43 -0.94 -2.36
C ARG A 146 11.23 -2.31 -1.69
N ASN A 147 10.05 -2.90 -1.78
CA ASN A 147 9.83 -4.27 -1.31
C ASN A 147 10.77 -5.23 -2.06
N LYS A 148 11.59 -6.00 -1.33
CA LYS A 148 12.51 -7.00 -1.93
C LYS A 148 11.97 -8.43 -1.91
N ARG A 149 10.89 -8.65 -1.16
CA ARG A 149 10.27 -9.97 -0.92
C ARG A 149 8.81 -9.91 -1.32
N LYS A 150 8.20 -11.08 -1.52
CA LYS A 150 6.77 -11.26 -1.86
C LYS A 150 6.33 -10.70 -3.22
N ILE A 151 7.28 -10.19 -4.01
CA ILE A 151 7.08 -9.84 -5.41
C ILE A 151 7.12 -11.13 -6.21
N ARG A 152 6.02 -11.43 -6.91
CA ARG A 152 5.93 -12.53 -7.87
C ARG A 152 6.80 -12.20 -9.09
N LYS A 153 7.28 -13.24 -9.77
CA LYS A 153 7.98 -13.05 -11.04
C LYS A 153 7.04 -12.31 -12.00
N PRO A 154 7.52 -11.30 -12.74
CA PRO A 154 6.69 -10.58 -13.69
C PRO A 154 6.14 -11.56 -14.73
N SER A 155 4.88 -11.37 -15.09
CA SER A 155 4.23 -12.13 -16.16
C SER A 155 4.99 -11.91 -17.47
N ARG A 156 5.03 -12.95 -18.34
CA ARG A 156 5.59 -12.85 -19.69
C ARG A 156 4.85 -11.82 -20.57
N TRP A 157 3.64 -11.45 -20.18
CA TRP A 157 2.76 -10.54 -20.90
C TRP A 157 2.34 -9.36 -20.03
N VAL A 158 2.06 -8.23 -20.67
CA VAL A 158 1.59 -7.00 -20.02
C VAL A 158 0.47 -6.42 -20.89
N ILE A 159 -0.69 -6.16 -20.30
CA ILE A 159 -1.75 -5.41 -20.98
C ILE A 159 -1.56 -3.92 -20.64
N LYS A 160 -1.14 -3.14 -21.64
CA LYS A 160 -0.89 -1.69 -21.48
C LYS A 160 -2.13 -0.99 -20.95
N GLY A 161 -1.97 -0.28 -19.83
CA GLY A 161 -3.04 0.48 -19.19
C GLY A 161 -3.85 -0.28 -18.15
N ILE A 162 -3.68 -1.61 -18.05
CA ILE A 162 -4.26 -2.45 -16.99
C ILE A 162 -3.17 -2.90 -16.03
N SER A 163 -2.17 -3.61 -16.55
CA SER A 163 -1.02 -4.13 -15.80
C SER A 163 0.18 -3.17 -15.84
N SER A 164 0.08 -2.09 -16.59
CA SER A 164 1.11 -1.05 -16.64
C SER A 164 0.46 0.32 -16.71
N GLN A 165 1.15 1.32 -16.19
CA GLN A 165 0.72 2.70 -16.33
C GLN A 165 0.85 3.16 -17.79
N ILE A 166 -0.07 4.01 -18.22
CA ILE A 166 -0.01 4.70 -19.52
C ILE A 166 -0.07 6.21 -19.27
N HIS A 167 0.59 6.98 -20.14
CA HIS A 167 0.49 8.43 -20.13
C HIS A 167 -0.60 8.91 -21.10
N GLY A 168 -1.33 9.96 -20.71
CA GLY A 168 -2.41 10.54 -21.51
C GLY A 168 -3.78 9.90 -21.27
N VAL A 169 -4.76 10.30 -22.09
CA VAL A 169 -6.15 9.85 -21.97
C VAL A 169 -6.27 8.40 -22.47
N PRO A 170 -6.80 7.46 -21.65
CA PRO A 170 -6.99 6.09 -22.08
C PRO A 170 -7.96 6.01 -23.26
N LYS A 171 -7.62 5.19 -24.26
CA LYS A 171 -8.51 4.88 -25.39
C LYS A 171 -9.85 4.34 -24.90
N LYS A 172 -10.91 4.47 -25.70
CA LYS A 172 -12.26 4.01 -25.35
C LYS A 172 -12.26 2.52 -25.03
N GLU A 173 -11.58 1.71 -25.81
CA GLU A 173 -11.49 0.25 -25.67
C GLU A 173 -10.86 -0.14 -24.33
N LEU A 174 -9.82 0.59 -23.90
CA LEU A 174 -9.18 0.35 -22.61
C LEU A 174 -10.12 0.69 -21.45
N ARG A 175 -10.93 1.75 -21.57
CA ARG A 175 -11.93 2.12 -20.54
C ARG A 175 -13.04 1.08 -20.44
N GLU A 176 -13.56 0.61 -21.58
CA GLU A 176 -14.56 -0.46 -21.60
C GLU A 176 -14.01 -1.75 -21.00
N LEU A 177 -12.76 -2.12 -21.36
CA LEU A 177 -12.10 -3.29 -20.80
C LEU A 177 -11.92 -3.17 -19.28
N LYS A 178 -11.45 -2.00 -18.78
CA LYS A 178 -11.36 -1.75 -17.33
C LYS A 178 -12.69 -1.89 -16.61
N ARG A 179 -13.77 -1.37 -17.21
CA ARG A 179 -15.12 -1.49 -16.65
C ARG A 179 -15.57 -2.94 -16.60
N LEU A 180 -15.31 -3.71 -17.66
CA LEU A 180 -15.67 -5.13 -17.74
C LEU A 180 -14.96 -5.97 -16.68
N ILE A 181 -13.69 -5.70 -16.40
CA ILE A 181 -12.88 -6.51 -15.46
C ILE A 181 -12.78 -5.92 -14.04
N GLY A 182 -13.58 -4.89 -13.71
CA GLY A 182 -13.59 -4.28 -12.38
C GLY A 182 -12.29 -3.54 -12.00
N LYS A 183 -11.61 -2.95 -12.98
CA LYS A 183 -10.38 -2.14 -12.81
C LYS A 183 -10.61 -0.65 -13.15
N ALA A 184 -11.88 -0.23 -13.25
CA ALA A 184 -12.30 1.12 -13.63
C ALA A 184 -11.97 2.16 -12.55
#